data_AF-A0A6F9XK71-F1
#
_entry.id   AF-A0A6F9XK71-F1
#
_cell.length_a   1.000
_cell.length_b   1.000
_cell.length_c   1.000
_cell.angle_alpha   90.00
_cell.angle_beta   90.00
_cell.angle_gamma   90.00
#
_symmetry.space_group_name_H-M   'P 1'
#
loop_
_entity.id
_entity.type
_entity.pdbx_description
1 polymer ?
#
loop_
_entity_poly.entity_id
_entity_poly.type
_entity_poly.pdbx_seq_one_letter_code
_entity_poly.pdbx_strand_id
1 'polypeptide(L)'
;MVSKQKIRRKLAQADFTDDVMFELVMSRLEICRKFLKTVLPQLDFTKIKVVDQSHLKTDYLSKAGRLDIHCTDAYGNQFDIELQMTNEHNVAQRAKYYHALMTNHMLTAGENYQSLKETYVIFLCPFNPLITEQQRAVGHYQMIFEEGDYLNDGTHTLILNASGDWEGVSDELKGIFQLVLRQPASFDQLGAQIMDKIDEIKHSKTGGRKYMELTGAFWQDARNEGRNEGRKEGTDETIIK
;
A
#
# COMPACT_ATOMS: atom_id res chain seq x y z
N MET A 1 16.78 23.29 3.82
CA MET A 1 16.86 21.95 3.19
C MET A 1 16.98 20.90 4.27
N VAL A 2 16.41 19.71 4.08
CA VAL A 2 16.78 18.56 4.91
C VAL A 2 18.26 18.24 4.66
N SER A 3 19.05 18.09 5.73
CA SER A 3 20.46 17.70 5.60
C SER A 3 20.58 16.32 4.94
N LYS A 4 21.44 16.20 3.91
CA LYS A 4 21.81 14.90 3.28
C LYS A 4 22.24 13.85 4.32
N GLN A 5 22.82 14.29 5.44
CA GLN A 5 23.23 13.41 6.53
C GLN A 5 22.03 12.78 7.27
N LYS A 6 20.91 13.50 7.39
CA LYS A 6 19.66 12.97 7.98
C LYS A 6 19.06 11.86 7.11
N ILE A 7 19.05 12.04 5.79
CA ILE A 7 18.53 11.03 4.84
C ILE A 7 19.43 9.79 4.85
N ARG A 8 20.76 9.96 4.87
CA ARG A 8 21.70 8.82 4.99
C ARG A 8 21.48 8.01 6.26
N ARG A 9 21.22 8.67 7.40
CA ARG A 9 20.89 7.98 8.66
C ARG A 9 19.58 7.22 8.56
N LYS A 10 18.55 7.81 7.91
CA LYS A 10 17.27 7.12 7.66
C LYS A 10 17.48 5.89 6.80
N LEU A 11 18.21 5.98 5.69
CA LEU A 11 18.55 4.82 4.84
C LEU A 11 19.24 3.69 5.63
N ALA A 12 20.21 4.02 6.49
CA ALA A 12 20.90 3.01 7.29
C ALA A 12 19.95 2.25 8.24
N GLN A 13 18.96 2.96 8.79
CA GLN A 13 17.98 2.43 9.74
C GLN A 13 16.72 1.86 9.08
N ALA A 14 16.48 2.14 7.79
CA ALA A 14 15.28 1.74 7.08
C ALA A 14 15.15 0.21 7.04
N ASP A 15 14.00 -0.30 7.42
CA ASP A 15 13.64 -1.71 7.32
C ASP A 15 12.41 -1.84 6.40
N PHE A 16 11.74 -3.00 6.41
CA PHE A 16 10.55 -3.21 5.60
C PHE A 16 9.38 -2.28 5.96
N THR A 17 9.39 -1.69 7.17
CA THR A 17 8.31 -0.83 7.67
C THR A 17 8.51 0.65 7.34
N ASP A 18 9.59 0.99 6.63
CA ASP A 18 9.86 2.33 6.14
C ASP A 18 9.18 2.55 4.79
N ASP A 19 8.27 3.53 4.68
CA ASP A 19 7.43 3.76 3.49
C ASP A 19 8.22 3.74 2.16
N VAL A 20 9.37 4.42 2.12
CA VAL A 20 10.21 4.49 0.91
C VAL A 20 10.91 3.16 0.63
N MET A 21 11.36 2.45 1.67
CA MET A 21 11.97 1.13 1.51
C MET A 21 10.94 0.10 1.07
N PHE A 22 9.74 0.12 1.67
CA PHE A 22 8.60 -0.68 1.27
C PHE A 22 8.28 -0.45 -0.21
N GLU A 23 8.13 0.82 -0.63
CA GLU A 23 7.87 1.19 -2.03
C GLU A 23 8.94 0.59 -2.97
N LEU A 24 10.22 0.77 -2.66
CA LEU A 24 11.32 0.30 -3.51
C LEU A 24 11.41 -1.23 -3.60
N VAL A 25 11.12 -1.95 -2.53
CA VAL A 25 11.21 -3.42 -2.51
C VAL A 25 9.98 -4.05 -3.11
N MET A 26 8.79 -3.59 -2.71
CA MET A 26 7.52 -4.12 -3.21
C MET A 26 7.26 -3.73 -4.66
N SER A 27 7.86 -2.65 -5.17
CA SER A 27 7.82 -2.34 -6.61
C SER A 27 8.65 -3.29 -7.48
N ARG A 28 9.48 -4.16 -6.89
CA ARG A 28 10.18 -5.19 -7.65
C ARG A 28 9.18 -6.26 -8.09
N LEU A 29 9.09 -6.48 -9.39
CA LEU A 29 8.10 -7.34 -10.02
C LEU A 29 8.05 -8.74 -9.40
N GLU A 30 9.20 -9.32 -9.09
CA GLU A 30 9.30 -10.64 -8.47
C GLU A 30 8.73 -10.68 -7.06
N ILE A 31 8.94 -9.63 -6.26
CA ILE A 31 8.44 -9.52 -4.88
C ILE A 31 6.93 -9.26 -4.91
N CYS A 32 6.49 -8.26 -5.68
CA CYS A 32 5.07 -7.94 -5.86
C CYS A 32 4.26 -9.18 -6.27
N ARG A 33 4.72 -9.90 -7.29
CA ARG A 33 4.05 -11.12 -7.79
C ARG A 33 3.94 -12.20 -6.72
N LYS A 34 5.02 -12.46 -5.98
CA LYS A 34 5.02 -13.47 -4.92
C LYS A 34 4.10 -13.07 -3.79
N PHE A 35 4.15 -11.82 -3.34
CA PHE A 35 3.23 -11.29 -2.34
C PHE A 35 1.77 -11.48 -2.76
N LEU A 36 1.39 -11.02 -3.95
CA LEU A 36 0.03 -11.17 -4.45
C LEU A 36 -0.40 -12.64 -4.54
N LYS A 37 0.48 -13.52 -5.04
CA LYS A 37 0.17 -14.96 -5.12
C LYS A 37 0.00 -15.60 -3.74
N THR A 38 0.75 -15.13 -2.75
CA THR A 38 0.64 -15.57 -1.36
C THR A 38 -0.67 -15.13 -0.72
N VAL A 39 -1.11 -13.90 -0.97
CA VAL A 39 -2.34 -13.32 -0.38
C VAL A 39 -3.61 -13.77 -1.11
N LEU A 40 -3.54 -13.92 -2.44
CA LEU A 40 -4.66 -14.28 -3.32
C LEU A 40 -4.31 -15.52 -4.15
N PRO A 41 -4.14 -16.71 -3.53
CA PRO A 41 -3.66 -17.91 -4.20
C PRO A 41 -4.60 -18.42 -5.31
N GLN A 42 -5.86 -18.03 -5.29
CA GLN A 42 -6.85 -18.35 -6.32
C GLN A 42 -6.65 -17.59 -7.64
N LEU A 43 -5.93 -16.46 -7.62
CA LEU A 43 -5.71 -15.64 -8.81
C LEU A 43 -4.41 -16.03 -9.55
N ASP A 44 -4.36 -15.69 -10.84
CA ASP A 44 -3.20 -15.91 -11.70
C ASP A 44 -2.38 -14.63 -11.88
N PHE A 45 -1.18 -14.62 -11.30
CA PHE A 45 -0.22 -13.53 -11.38
C PHE A 45 0.97 -13.83 -12.29
N THR A 46 0.82 -14.76 -13.24
CA THR A 46 1.87 -15.09 -14.22
C THR A 46 2.33 -13.84 -14.98
N LYS A 47 1.39 -12.96 -15.32
CA LYS A 47 1.63 -11.66 -15.93
C LYS A 47 1.06 -10.57 -15.03
N ILE A 48 1.95 -9.80 -14.42
CA ILE A 48 1.61 -8.60 -13.66
C ILE A 48 2.50 -7.44 -14.13
N LYS A 49 2.04 -6.23 -13.88
CA LYS A 49 2.79 -4.99 -14.11
C LYS A 49 2.63 -4.10 -12.89
N VAL A 50 3.74 -3.69 -12.29
CA VAL A 50 3.76 -2.58 -11.32
C VAL A 50 3.67 -1.27 -12.10
N VAL A 51 2.72 -0.42 -11.74
CA VAL A 51 2.41 0.84 -12.41
C VAL A 51 3.31 1.94 -11.83
N ASP A 52 4.07 2.61 -12.70
CA ASP A 52 4.82 3.80 -12.28
C ASP A 52 3.88 4.99 -12.14
N GLN A 53 3.69 5.45 -10.91
CA GLN A 53 2.82 6.56 -10.57
C GLN A 53 3.51 7.93 -10.62
N SER A 54 4.80 8.01 -10.97
CA SER A 54 5.57 9.26 -10.96
C SER A 54 5.05 10.34 -11.93
N HIS A 55 4.24 9.96 -12.91
CA HIS A 55 3.61 10.84 -13.89
C HIS A 55 2.14 11.17 -13.60
N LEU A 56 1.54 10.54 -12.59
CA LEU A 56 0.20 10.87 -12.12
C LEU A 56 0.32 12.15 -11.28
N LYS A 57 0.36 13.30 -11.95
CA LYS A 57 0.23 14.63 -11.32
C LYS A 57 -1.07 15.25 -11.80
N THR A 58 -2.17 14.80 -11.24
CA THR A 58 -3.47 15.47 -11.36
C THR A 58 -3.74 16.26 -10.08
N ASP A 59 -4.29 17.47 -10.20
CA ASP A 59 -4.66 18.34 -9.06
C ASP A 59 -5.66 17.67 -8.07
N TYR A 60 -6.33 16.59 -8.50
CA TYR A 60 -7.15 15.71 -7.65
C TYR A 60 -6.35 14.94 -6.58
N LEU A 61 -5.03 14.77 -6.76
CA LEU A 61 -4.17 14.02 -5.85
C LEU A 61 -3.83 14.75 -4.54
N SER A 62 -4.13 16.05 -4.43
CA SER A 62 -3.75 16.87 -3.26
C SER A 62 -4.47 16.49 -1.96
N LYS A 63 -5.48 15.62 -2.04
CA LYS A 63 -6.14 14.97 -0.88
C LYS A 63 -5.98 13.45 -0.89
N ALA A 64 -5.43 12.90 -1.97
CA ALA A 64 -5.62 11.52 -2.35
C ALA A 64 -4.64 10.56 -1.69
N GLY A 65 -3.44 11.04 -1.36
CA GLY A 65 -2.31 10.14 -1.21
C GLY A 65 -2.02 9.44 -2.54
N ARG A 66 -0.75 9.26 -2.84
CA ARG A 66 -0.31 8.32 -3.87
C ARG A 66 -0.70 6.91 -3.40
N LEU A 67 -1.15 6.02 -4.30
CA LEU A 67 -1.29 4.61 -3.94
C LEU A 67 0.12 4.06 -3.69
N ASP A 68 0.31 3.27 -2.65
CA ASP A 68 1.64 2.81 -2.26
C ASP A 68 2.24 1.92 -3.36
N ILE A 69 1.58 0.79 -3.68
CA ILE A 69 2.00 -0.14 -4.72
C ILE A 69 0.82 -0.51 -5.61
N HIS A 70 0.69 0.24 -6.70
CA HIS A 70 -0.33 -0.03 -7.72
C HIS A 70 0.18 -1.00 -8.77
N CYS A 71 -0.58 -2.06 -9.04
CA CYS A 71 -0.27 -3.02 -10.08
C CYS A 71 -1.51 -3.54 -10.80
N THR A 72 -1.30 -4.13 -11.98
CA THR A 72 -2.34 -4.66 -12.86
C THR A 72 -1.95 -6.06 -13.32
N ASP A 73 -2.91 -6.99 -13.37
CA ASP A 73 -2.71 -8.33 -13.94
C ASP A 73 -3.00 -8.37 -15.45
N ALA A 74 -2.91 -9.54 -16.08
CA ALA A 74 -3.23 -9.70 -17.50
C ALA A 74 -4.72 -9.57 -17.85
N TYR A 75 -5.62 -9.62 -16.86
CA TYR A 75 -7.06 -9.53 -17.04
C TYR A 75 -7.57 -8.09 -16.86
N GLY A 76 -6.68 -7.19 -16.43
CA GLY A 76 -6.95 -5.77 -16.21
C GLY A 76 -7.40 -5.45 -14.79
N ASN A 77 -7.41 -6.44 -13.88
CA ASN A 77 -7.72 -6.19 -12.48
C ASN A 77 -6.66 -5.30 -11.87
N GLN A 78 -7.08 -4.39 -10.99
CA GLN A 78 -6.20 -3.42 -10.34
C GLN A 78 -5.99 -3.80 -8.89
N PHE A 79 -4.75 -3.67 -8.43
CA PHE A 79 -4.35 -4.01 -7.07
C PHE A 79 -3.59 -2.84 -6.49
N ASP A 80 -3.90 -2.53 -5.25
CA ASP A 80 -3.20 -1.58 -4.41
C ASP A 80 -2.76 -2.28 -3.13
N ILE A 81 -1.48 -2.12 -2.76
CA ILE A 81 -0.88 -2.74 -1.57
C ILE A 81 -0.34 -1.63 -0.69
N GLU A 82 -0.95 -1.47 0.47
CA GLU A 82 -0.76 -0.34 1.39
C GLU A 82 -0.09 -0.82 2.67
N LEU A 83 1.01 -0.19 3.08
CA LEU A 83 1.62 -0.45 4.38
C LEU A 83 1.12 0.57 5.41
N GLN A 84 0.39 0.11 6.43
CA GLN A 84 -0.16 1.01 7.44
C GLN A 84 0.44 0.75 8.83
N MET A 85 1.46 1.54 9.20
CA MET A 85 2.16 1.40 10.48
C MET A 85 1.50 2.17 11.65
N THR A 86 0.49 3.01 11.38
CA THR A 86 -0.22 3.81 12.39
C THR A 86 -1.73 3.67 12.23
N ASN A 87 -2.49 3.53 13.32
CA ASN A 87 -3.94 3.47 13.22
C ASN A 87 -4.54 4.87 13.12
N GLU A 88 -5.01 5.24 11.93
CA GLU A 88 -5.72 6.50 11.68
C GLU A 88 -7.24 6.38 11.82
N HIS A 89 -7.75 5.18 12.15
CA HIS A 89 -9.17 4.89 12.31
C HIS A 89 -10.03 5.20 11.08
N ASN A 90 -9.43 5.18 9.88
CA ASN A 90 -10.06 5.57 8.61
C ASN A 90 -9.85 4.53 7.49
N VAL A 91 -9.39 3.31 7.79
CA VAL A 91 -8.97 2.31 6.79
C VAL A 91 -10.09 1.97 5.81
N ALA A 92 -11.34 1.89 6.28
CA ALA A 92 -12.49 1.60 5.43
C ALA A 92 -12.81 2.76 4.47
N GLN A 93 -12.68 4.01 4.94
CA GLN A 93 -12.87 5.19 4.11
C GLN A 93 -11.76 5.34 3.08
N ARG A 94 -10.50 5.02 3.45
CA ARG A 94 -9.37 4.97 2.52
C ARG A 94 -9.55 3.87 1.47
N ALA A 95 -9.94 2.66 1.88
CA ALA A 95 -10.24 1.58 0.94
C ALA A 95 -11.26 2.00 -0.12
N LYS A 96 -12.40 2.55 0.31
CA LYS A 96 -13.44 3.08 -0.59
C LYS A 96 -12.87 4.10 -1.58
N TYR A 97 -12.01 5.00 -1.10
CA TYR A 97 -11.40 6.03 -1.92
C TYR A 97 -10.43 5.44 -2.95
N TYR A 98 -9.57 4.50 -2.56
CA TYR A 98 -8.61 3.83 -3.45
C TYR A 98 -9.30 2.97 -4.52
N HIS A 99 -10.36 2.26 -4.16
CA HIS A 99 -11.23 1.58 -5.13
C HIS A 99 -11.77 2.57 -6.17
N ALA A 100 -12.29 3.72 -5.73
CA ALA A 100 -12.79 4.74 -6.66
C ALA A 100 -11.69 5.31 -7.57
N LEU A 101 -10.48 5.54 -7.04
CA LEU A 101 -9.34 6.01 -7.83
C LEU A 101 -8.96 5.01 -8.94
N MET A 102 -8.86 3.72 -8.61
CA MET A 102 -8.53 2.68 -9.58
C MET A 102 -9.62 2.57 -10.67
N THR A 103 -10.90 2.58 -10.27
CA THR A 103 -12.05 2.46 -11.18
C THR A 103 -12.18 3.64 -12.13
N ASN A 104 -11.85 4.86 -11.68
CA ASN A 104 -12.02 6.09 -12.46
C ASN A 104 -11.26 6.11 -13.79
N HIS A 105 -10.22 5.28 -13.94
CA HIS A 105 -9.39 5.21 -15.15
C HIS A 105 -9.63 3.96 -15.99
N MET A 106 -10.57 3.09 -15.61
CA MET A 106 -10.82 1.82 -16.30
C MET A 106 -11.70 1.95 -17.54
N LEU A 107 -12.57 2.96 -17.57
CA LEU A 107 -13.52 3.15 -18.66
C LEU A 107 -13.30 4.48 -19.36
N THR A 108 -13.54 4.47 -20.65
CA THR A 108 -13.67 5.64 -21.51
C THR A 108 -15.14 5.94 -21.81
N ALA A 109 -15.41 7.14 -22.31
CA ALA A 109 -16.78 7.57 -22.59
C ALA A 109 -17.46 6.63 -23.60
N GLY A 110 -18.60 6.05 -23.18
CA GLY A 110 -19.39 5.14 -24.01
C GLY A 110 -19.13 3.65 -23.77
N GLU A 111 -18.16 3.27 -22.93
CA GLU A 111 -17.95 1.87 -22.55
C GLU A 111 -18.99 1.39 -21.54
N ASN A 112 -19.34 0.10 -21.64
CA ASN A 112 -20.31 -0.54 -20.75
C ASN A 112 -19.67 -0.79 -19.37
N TYR A 113 -20.38 -0.46 -18.29
CA TYR A 113 -19.96 -0.72 -16.90
C TYR A 113 -19.67 -2.20 -16.60
N GLN A 114 -20.25 -3.14 -17.33
CA GLN A 114 -19.91 -4.57 -17.24
C GLN A 114 -18.45 -4.87 -17.66
N SER A 115 -17.75 -3.91 -18.26
CA SER A 115 -16.34 -4.03 -18.63
C SER A 115 -15.41 -3.65 -17.49
N LEU A 116 -15.94 -3.12 -16.38
CA LEU A 116 -15.15 -2.83 -15.18
C LEU A 116 -14.43 -4.08 -14.70
N LYS A 117 -13.15 -3.89 -14.38
CA LYS A 117 -12.31 -4.94 -13.83
C LYS A 117 -12.34 -4.88 -12.33
N GLU A 118 -11.96 -5.98 -11.70
CA GLU A 118 -11.97 -6.06 -10.25
C GLU A 118 -10.89 -5.15 -9.66
N THR A 119 -11.17 -4.66 -8.46
CA THR A 119 -10.25 -3.84 -7.68
C THR A 119 -9.96 -4.49 -6.35
N TYR A 120 -8.69 -4.51 -5.99
CA TYR A 120 -8.19 -5.10 -4.75
C TYR A 120 -7.42 -4.03 -3.99
N VAL A 121 -7.86 -3.69 -2.77
CA VAL A 121 -7.10 -2.84 -1.85
C VAL A 121 -6.65 -3.69 -0.68
N ILE A 122 -5.33 -3.83 -0.51
CA ILE A 122 -4.72 -4.77 0.44
C ILE A 122 -3.93 -3.97 1.47
N PHE A 123 -4.45 -3.83 2.68
CA PHE A 123 -3.74 -3.20 3.78
C PHE A 123 -2.89 -4.22 4.53
N LEU A 124 -1.63 -3.91 4.76
CA LEU A 124 -0.71 -4.64 5.61
C LEU A 124 -0.46 -3.86 6.90
N CYS A 125 -0.89 -4.42 8.03
CA CYS A 125 -0.92 -3.71 9.31
C CYS A 125 -0.24 -4.53 10.42
N PRO A 126 0.54 -3.93 11.34
CA PRO A 126 1.03 -4.58 12.56
C PRO A 126 -0.03 -4.63 13.67
N PHE A 127 -1.27 -4.26 13.40
CA PHE A 127 -2.38 -4.21 14.36
C PHE A 127 -3.71 -4.48 13.63
N ASN A 128 -4.79 -4.71 14.39
CA ASN A 128 -6.13 -4.72 13.81
C ASN A 128 -6.61 -3.27 13.60
N PRO A 129 -6.77 -2.79 12.36
CA PRO A 129 -7.24 -1.43 12.11
C PRO A 129 -8.77 -1.30 12.27
N LEU A 130 -9.49 -2.41 12.42
CA LEU A 130 -10.94 -2.45 12.56
C LEU A 130 -11.36 -2.76 14.00
N ILE A 131 -12.51 -2.22 14.40
CA ILE A 131 -13.13 -2.50 15.69
C ILE A 131 -14.04 -3.72 15.52
N THR A 132 -13.43 -4.91 15.43
CA THR A 132 -14.12 -6.19 15.29
C THR A 132 -13.71 -7.14 16.40
N GLU A 133 -14.64 -7.99 16.85
CA GLU A 133 -14.35 -9.04 17.83
C GLU A 133 -13.39 -10.10 17.25
N GLN A 134 -13.47 -10.34 15.94
CA GLN A 134 -12.58 -11.24 15.23
C GLN A 134 -11.20 -10.61 15.05
N GLN A 135 -10.16 -11.34 15.47
CA GLN A 135 -8.76 -10.94 15.36
C GLN A 135 -8.01 -11.78 14.30
N ARG A 136 -8.67 -12.19 13.22
CA ARG A 136 -8.02 -12.98 12.16
C ARG A 136 -6.89 -12.18 11.51
N ALA A 137 -5.80 -12.85 11.15
CA ALA A 137 -4.70 -12.19 10.45
C ALA A 137 -5.01 -11.85 9.00
N VAL A 138 -5.97 -12.52 8.37
CA VAL A 138 -6.44 -12.21 7.02
C VAL A 138 -7.96 -12.01 7.07
N GLY A 139 -8.38 -10.78 6.80
CA GLY A 139 -9.78 -10.43 6.57
C GLY A 139 -10.00 -10.08 5.10
N HIS A 140 -11.06 -10.62 4.50
CA HIS A 140 -11.50 -10.29 3.13
C HIS A 140 -12.93 -9.76 3.19
N TYR A 141 -13.11 -8.53 2.74
CA TYR A 141 -14.36 -7.77 2.82
C TYR A 141 -14.91 -7.54 1.41
N GLN A 142 -16.19 -7.84 1.24
CA GLN A 142 -16.97 -7.69 0.01
C GLN A 142 -18.37 -7.19 0.37
N MET A 143 -19.05 -6.57 -0.60
CA MET A 143 -20.42 -6.10 -0.40
C MET A 143 -21.41 -7.27 -0.49
N ILE A 144 -22.32 -7.32 0.48
CA ILE A 144 -23.41 -8.29 0.56
C ILE A 144 -24.75 -7.57 0.63
N PHE A 145 -25.79 -8.25 0.18
CA PHE A 145 -27.18 -8.04 0.56
C PHE A 145 -27.34 -8.31 2.05
N GLU A 146 -28.23 -7.58 2.71
CA GLU A 146 -28.40 -7.67 4.17
C GLU A 146 -28.76 -9.09 4.62
N GLU A 147 -29.45 -9.85 3.75
CA GLU A 147 -29.88 -11.23 3.99
C GLU A 147 -28.90 -12.30 3.47
N GLY A 148 -27.76 -11.90 2.86
CA GLY A 148 -26.57 -12.75 2.74
C GLY A 148 -26.00 -13.00 1.33
N ASP A 149 -26.65 -12.57 0.26
CA ASP A 149 -26.13 -12.75 -1.10
C ASP A 149 -25.04 -11.72 -1.44
N TYR A 150 -23.99 -12.12 -2.16
CA TYR A 150 -22.96 -11.16 -2.61
C TYR A 150 -23.49 -10.27 -3.74
N LEU A 151 -23.21 -8.96 -3.66
CA LEU A 151 -23.52 -8.02 -4.75
C LEU A 151 -22.66 -8.31 -6.01
N ASN A 152 -21.45 -8.85 -5.81
CA ASN A 152 -20.48 -9.15 -6.87
C ASN A 152 -20.13 -7.92 -7.74
N ASP A 153 -19.85 -6.78 -7.10
CA ASP A 153 -19.45 -5.53 -7.77
C ASP A 153 -17.96 -5.50 -8.19
N GLY A 154 -17.21 -6.56 -7.88
CA GLY A 154 -15.77 -6.66 -8.18
C GLY A 154 -14.87 -5.87 -7.22
N THR A 155 -15.40 -5.40 -6.08
CA THR A 155 -14.64 -4.68 -5.07
C THR A 155 -14.19 -5.62 -3.95
N HIS A 156 -12.88 -5.68 -3.73
CA HIS A 156 -12.27 -6.54 -2.71
C HIS A 156 -11.33 -5.75 -1.80
N THR A 157 -11.69 -5.58 -0.54
CA THR A 157 -10.77 -5.03 0.47
C THR A 157 -10.20 -6.15 1.32
N LEU A 158 -8.88 -6.23 1.42
CA LEU A 158 -8.18 -7.18 2.28
C LEU A 158 -7.46 -6.43 3.39
N ILE A 159 -7.63 -6.91 4.63
CA ILE A 159 -6.91 -6.43 5.80
C ILE A 159 -6.03 -7.56 6.30
N LEU A 160 -4.72 -7.37 6.17
CA LEU A 160 -3.70 -8.29 6.64
C LEU A 160 -3.17 -7.78 8.00
N ASN A 161 -3.75 -8.28 9.09
CA ASN A 161 -3.37 -7.94 10.46
C ASN A 161 -2.27 -8.89 10.95
N ALA A 162 -1.01 -8.45 10.87
CA ALA A 162 0.14 -9.24 11.30
C ALA A 162 0.11 -9.61 12.79
N SER A 163 -0.58 -8.85 13.65
CA SER A 163 -0.76 -9.17 15.07
C SER A 163 -1.98 -10.07 15.36
N GLY A 164 -2.71 -10.48 14.33
CA GLY A 164 -3.87 -11.33 14.45
C GLY A 164 -3.53 -12.82 14.61
N ASP A 165 -4.57 -13.64 14.55
CA ASP A 165 -4.49 -15.10 14.55
C ASP A 165 -4.00 -15.63 13.20
N TRP A 166 -2.89 -16.36 13.22
CA TRP A 166 -2.21 -16.92 12.06
C TRP A 166 -2.71 -18.33 11.68
N GLU A 167 -3.80 -18.81 12.28
CA GLU A 167 -4.45 -20.05 11.85
C GLU A 167 -4.80 -20.00 10.34
N GLY A 168 -4.38 -21.03 9.60
CA GLY A 168 -4.61 -21.13 8.16
C GLY A 168 -3.76 -20.20 7.28
N VAL A 169 -2.89 -19.36 7.87
CA VAL A 169 -1.98 -18.48 7.13
C VAL A 169 -0.81 -19.29 6.56
N SER A 170 -0.45 -19.04 5.29
CA SER A 170 0.71 -19.67 4.65
C SER A 170 2.03 -19.19 5.24
N ASP A 171 3.06 -20.04 5.21
CA ASP A 171 4.35 -19.69 5.80
C ASP A 171 5.01 -18.50 5.08
N GLU A 172 4.84 -18.36 3.76
CA GLU A 172 5.26 -17.17 3.02
C GLU A 172 4.64 -15.87 3.58
N LEU A 173 3.35 -15.89 3.94
CA LEU A 173 2.68 -14.70 4.51
C LEU A 173 3.11 -14.45 5.95
N LYS A 174 3.34 -15.51 6.75
CA LYS A 174 3.91 -15.38 8.10
C LYS A 174 5.28 -14.72 8.06
N GLY A 175 6.11 -15.05 7.06
CA GLY A 175 7.41 -14.43 6.85
C GLY A 175 7.30 -12.91 6.64
N ILE A 176 6.30 -12.47 5.87
CA ILE A 176 6.00 -11.03 5.68
C ILE A 176 5.49 -10.41 6.98
N PHE A 177 4.58 -11.08 7.71
CA PHE A 177 4.07 -10.59 8.98
C PHE A 177 5.18 -10.37 10.01
N GLN A 178 6.17 -11.27 10.07
CA GLN A 178 7.35 -11.07 10.90
C GLN A 178 8.08 -9.77 10.55
N LEU A 179 8.29 -9.47 9.27
CA LEU A 179 8.94 -8.22 8.87
C LEU A 179 8.16 -6.97 9.31
N VAL A 180 6.84 -7.00 9.16
CA VAL A 180 5.94 -5.91 9.57
C VAL A 180 5.96 -5.70 11.09
N LEU A 181 6.03 -6.80 11.84
CA LEU A 181 6.21 -6.80 13.30
C LEU A 181 7.66 -6.51 13.74
N ARG A 182 8.59 -6.28 12.79
CA ARG A 182 10.04 -6.10 13.03
C ARG A 182 10.69 -7.27 13.76
N GLN A 183 10.24 -8.48 13.44
CA GLN A 183 10.79 -9.75 13.90
C GLN A 183 11.69 -10.37 12.82
N PRO A 184 12.63 -11.27 13.20
CA PRO A 184 13.40 -12.02 12.22
C PRO A 184 12.49 -12.83 11.30
N ALA A 185 12.72 -12.76 9.98
CA ALA A 185 12.05 -13.64 9.03
C ALA A 185 12.55 -15.07 9.21
N SER A 186 11.69 -15.93 9.75
CA SER A 186 11.98 -17.35 10.04
C SER A 186 11.05 -18.31 9.29
N PHE A 187 10.03 -17.79 8.59
CA PHE A 187 9.10 -18.58 7.79
C PHE A 187 9.36 -18.40 6.30
N ASP A 188 9.53 -19.53 5.62
CA ASP A 188 9.76 -19.69 4.17
C ASP A 188 10.76 -18.66 3.59
N GLN A 189 10.74 -18.41 2.28
CA GLN A 189 11.77 -17.66 1.58
C GLN A 189 11.41 -16.20 1.27
N LEU A 190 10.13 -15.83 1.18
CA LEU A 190 9.74 -14.49 0.74
C LEU A 190 10.19 -13.41 1.72
N GLY A 191 10.03 -13.64 3.02
CA GLY A 191 10.54 -12.73 4.05
C GLY A 191 12.06 -12.54 3.94
N ALA A 192 12.81 -13.62 3.76
CA ALA A 192 14.26 -13.56 3.56
C ALA A 192 14.64 -12.84 2.26
N GLN A 193 13.94 -13.10 1.15
CA GLN A 193 14.17 -12.44 -0.13
C GLN A 193 13.90 -10.93 -0.07
N ILE A 194 12.87 -10.50 0.67
CA ILE A 194 12.60 -9.09 0.93
C ILE A 194 13.78 -8.46 1.68
N MET A 195 14.29 -9.13 2.72
CA MET A 195 15.47 -8.65 3.47
C MET A 195 16.71 -8.54 2.58
N ASP A 196 16.97 -9.53 1.72
CA ASP A 196 18.07 -9.48 0.74
C ASP A 196 17.93 -8.27 -0.20
N LYS A 197 16.70 -7.94 -0.63
CA LYS A 197 16.44 -6.76 -1.47
C LYS A 197 16.65 -5.45 -0.72
N ILE A 198 16.28 -5.37 0.56
CA ILE A 198 16.58 -4.21 1.41
C ILE A 198 18.10 -4.02 1.50
N ASP A 199 18.85 -5.09 1.76
CA ASP A 199 20.31 -5.03 1.86
C ASP A 199 20.95 -4.65 0.52
N GLU A 200 20.47 -5.18 -0.61
CA GLU A 200 20.89 -4.78 -1.96
C GLU A 200 20.69 -3.27 -2.20
N ILE A 201 19.55 -2.71 -1.79
CA ILE A 201 19.25 -1.28 -1.92
C ILE A 201 20.20 -0.44 -1.06
N LYS A 202 20.41 -0.83 0.20
CA LYS A 202 21.28 -0.11 1.15
C LYS A 202 22.74 -0.05 0.69
N HIS A 203 23.24 -1.13 0.09
CA HIS A 203 24.64 -1.25 -0.28
C HIS A 203 24.94 -0.87 -1.75
N SER A 204 23.92 -0.71 -2.59
CA SER A 204 24.10 -0.26 -3.97
C SER A 204 24.08 1.27 -4.10
N LYS A 205 24.98 1.82 -4.92
CA LYS A 205 25.01 3.27 -5.22
C LYS A 205 23.71 3.75 -5.86
N THR A 206 23.11 2.95 -6.74
CA THR A 206 21.88 3.29 -7.46
C THR A 206 20.67 3.19 -6.53
N GLY A 207 20.53 2.10 -5.77
CA GLY A 207 19.44 1.91 -4.82
C GLY A 207 19.44 2.98 -3.74
N GLY A 208 20.59 3.20 -3.08
CA GLY A 208 20.73 4.25 -2.08
C GLY A 208 20.44 5.66 -2.62
N ARG A 209 20.83 5.95 -3.88
CA ARG A 209 20.48 7.22 -4.54
C ARG A 209 18.98 7.35 -4.75
N LYS A 210 18.32 6.32 -5.29
CA LYS A 210 16.88 6.33 -5.53
C LYS A 210 16.10 6.49 -4.23
N TYR A 211 16.50 5.79 -3.16
CA TYR A 211 15.95 5.97 -1.81
C TYR A 211 16.08 7.42 -1.33
N MET A 212 17.27 8.02 -1.49
CA MET A 212 17.52 9.40 -1.09
C MET A 212 16.66 10.40 -1.88
N GLU A 213 16.47 10.17 -3.18
CA GLU A 213 15.63 10.98 -4.06
C GLU A 213 14.15 10.91 -3.64
N LEU A 214 13.60 9.71 -3.46
CA LEU A 214 12.21 9.50 -3.05
C LEU A 214 11.95 10.05 -1.65
N THR A 215 12.84 9.80 -0.69
CA THR A 215 12.75 10.39 0.66
C THR A 215 12.77 11.91 0.60
N GLY A 216 13.60 12.48 -0.29
CA GLY A 216 13.67 13.92 -0.52
C GLY A 216 12.36 14.51 -1.04
N ALA A 217 11.72 13.84 -2.01
CA ALA A 217 10.42 14.22 -2.54
C ALA A 217 9.33 14.13 -1.47
N PHE A 218 9.22 12.99 -0.78
CA PHE A 218 8.24 12.77 0.28
C PHE A 218 8.32 13.85 1.38
N TRP A 219 9.53 14.21 1.80
CA TRP A 219 9.73 15.27 2.79
C TRP A 219 9.48 16.68 2.27
N GLN A 220 9.53 16.92 0.96
CA GLN A 220 9.10 18.18 0.37
C GLN A 220 7.59 18.27 0.30
N ASP A 221 6.92 17.19 -0.09
CA ASP A 221 5.46 17.13 -0.19
C ASP A 221 4.81 17.35 1.17
N ALA A 222 5.24 16.61 2.20
CA ALA A 222 4.76 16.81 3.58
C ALA A 222 4.98 18.24 4.12
N ARG A 223 6.06 18.93 3.69
CA ARG A 223 6.29 20.33 4.06
C ARG A 223 5.36 21.29 3.32
N ASN A 224 5.09 21.02 2.05
CA ASN A 224 4.19 21.83 1.23
C ASN A 224 2.76 21.71 1.75
N GLU A 225 2.32 20.51 2.12
CA GLU A 225 1.03 20.23 2.74
C GLU A 225 0.88 20.99 4.06
N GLY A 226 1.81 20.82 5.01
CA GLY A 226 1.75 21.53 6.29
C GLY A 226 1.78 23.07 6.14
N ARG A 227 2.43 23.59 5.09
CA ARG A 227 2.40 25.04 4.77
C ARG A 227 1.04 25.48 4.23
N ASN A 228 0.41 24.65 3.40
CA ASN A 228 -0.90 24.92 2.82
C ASN A 228 -2.01 24.83 3.89
N GLU A 229 -1.93 23.86 4.80
CA GLU A 229 -2.83 23.71 5.94
C GLU A 229 -2.72 24.92 6.88
N GLY A 230 -1.52 25.29 7.32
CA GLY A 230 -1.34 26.47 8.17
C GLY A 230 -1.76 27.78 7.50
N ARG A 231 -1.72 27.87 6.17
CA ARG A 231 -2.28 29.02 5.44
C ARG A 231 -3.81 29.02 5.50
N LYS A 232 -4.47 27.88 5.27
CA LYS A 232 -5.93 27.75 5.34
C LYS A 232 -6.45 28.06 6.74
N GLU A 233 -5.87 27.46 7.77
CA GLU A 233 -6.24 27.71 9.17
C GLU A 233 -6.10 29.19 9.55
N GLY A 234 -5.01 29.85 9.15
CA GLY A 234 -4.83 31.29 9.37
C GLY A 234 -5.81 32.17 8.59
N THR A 235 -6.36 31.69 7.47
CA THR A 235 -7.41 32.42 6.72
C THR A 235 -8.77 32.24 7.38
N ASP A 236 -9.10 31.03 7.83
CA ASP A 236 -10.35 30.72 8.52
C ASP A 236 -10.44 31.40 9.89
N GLU A 237 -9.34 31.49 10.65
CA GLU A 237 -9.28 32.26 11.91
C GLU A 237 -9.44 33.78 11.72
N THR A 238 -9.12 34.30 10.54
CA THR A 238 -9.28 35.74 10.22
C THR A 238 -10.71 36.08 9.80
N ILE A 239 -11.48 35.09 9.30
CA ILE A 239 -12.88 35.27 8.88
C ILE A 239 -13.86 35.13 10.07
N ILE A 240 -13.44 34.49 11.15
CA ILE A 240 -14.26 34.26 12.36
C ILE A 240 -14.07 35.37 13.42
N LYS A 241 -13.25 36.39 13.15
CA LYS A 241 -13.09 37.59 14.00
C LYS A 241 -13.76 38.82 13.40
#